data_AF-A0A1C3KJ11-F1
#
_entry.id   AF-A0A1C3KJ11-F1
#
_cell.length_a   1.000
_cell.length_b   1.000
_cell.length_c   1.000
_cell.angle_alpha   90.00
_cell.angle_beta   90.00
_cell.angle_gamma   90.00
#
_symmetry.space_group_name_H-M   'P 1'
#
loop_
_entity.id
_entity.type
_entity.pdbx_description
1 polymer ?
#
loop_
_entity_poly.entity_id
_entity_poly.type
_entity_poly.pdbx_seq_one_letter_code
_entity_poly.pdbx_strand_id
1 'polypeptide(L)'
;MSVPFKKYPLETLYNEFNKDIDDIDSDYCSKFMHEDTEFPGIHAICKKLVRNLKNILSNELQNKLLTDPCWYLNYWISNEVFNIVSPNYIKYKTFISMLRSPWRNTYAKSTVQKENCSYSSNIFSVLKNIDQFNNIFNFVHNFKFVEENLEFIKQENKESYCNYVSSFFQKYDEFISICTADNYDNCNKLLKHPRDYNPRILYEQLKCNELKESKAELSADPILDDSDNHPKDGELSENNSFHILPIFFSLFGALLVPLLTYKLTPVGSFLNKRIFNKRIQENIYGEMNNIDLEDISEGVNINLDNDPFHITYQQV
;
A
#
# COMPACT_ATOMS: atom_id res chain seq x y z
N MET A 1 -4.16 11.20 -25.21
CA MET A 1 -4.93 9.97 -25.50
C MET A 1 -5.57 9.52 -24.20
N SER A 2 -6.90 9.36 -24.15
CA SER A 2 -7.60 8.81 -22.99
C SER A 2 -7.19 7.35 -22.82
N VAL A 3 -6.58 7.01 -21.69
CA VAL A 3 -6.13 5.64 -21.41
C VAL A 3 -7.36 4.75 -21.21
N PRO A 4 -7.54 3.68 -21.99
CA PRO A 4 -8.58 2.69 -21.72
C PRO A 4 -8.27 2.02 -20.38
N PHE A 5 -9.20 2.11 -19.44
CA PHE A 5 -9.04 1.56 -18.09
C PHE A 5 -8.93 0.05 -18.15
N LYS A 6 -7.78 -0.49 -17.74
CA LYS A 6 -7.75 -1.80 -17.12
C LYS A 6 -8.10 -1.64 -15.63
N LYS A 7 -8.22 -2.75 -14.90
CA LYS A 7 -8.72 -2.80 -13.51
C LYS A 7 -8.02 -1.79 -12.58
N TYR A 8 -6.81 -1.32 -12.91
CA TYR A 8 -6.08 -0.21 -12.27
C TYR A 8 -5.54 0.82 -13.31
N PRO A 9 -5.70 2.15 -13.11
CA PRO A 9 -5.19 3.20 -13.99
C PRO A 9 -3.69 3.13 -14.25
N LEU A 10 -2.91 2.70 -13.25
CA LEU A 10 -1.46 2.57 -13.36
C LEU A 10 -1.02 1.19 -13.84
N GLU A 11 -1.94 0.32 -14.26
CA GLU A 11 -1.61 -0.98 -14.82
C GLU A 11 -0.76 -0.85 -16.10
N THR A 12 -1.00 0.18 -16.92
CA THR A 12 -0.17 0.44 -18.11
C THR A 12 1.27 0.77 -17.74
N LEU A 13 1.48 1.59 -16.70
CA LEU A 13 2.82 1.92 -16.21
C LEU A 13 3.50 0.71 -15.57
N TYR A 14 2.76 -0.11 -14.82
CA TYR A 14 3.27 -1.37 -14.26
C TYR A 14 3.74 -2.31 -15.38
N ASN A 15 2.93 -2.45 -16.44
CA ASN A 15 3.30 -3.25 -17.61
C ASN A 15 4.51 -2.67 -18.35
N GLU A 16 4.62 -1.34 -18.45
CA GLU A 16 5.81 -0.69 -19.00
C GLU A 16 7.05 -1.05 -18.20
N PHE A 17 7.00 -1.02 -16.86
CA PHE A 17 8.09 -1.43 -15.99
C PHE A 17 8.45 -2.91 -16.11
N ASN A 18 7.48 -3.76 -16.48
CA ASN A 18 7.67 -5.20 -16.67
C ASN A 18 8.17 -5.61 -18.06
N LYS A 19 8.13 -4.73 -19.07
CA LYS A 19 8.62 -5.02 -20.42
C LYS A 19 10.02 -5.64 -20.38
N ASP A 20 10.23 -6.65 -21.22
CA ASP A 20 11.51 -7.32 -21.36
C ASP A 20 12.59 -6.37 -21.88
N ILE A 21 13.83 -6.82 -21.73
CA ILE A 21 15.01 -6.02 -22.00
C ILE A 21 15.76 -6.69 -23.13
N ASP A 22 15.87 -6.00 -24.26
CA ASP A 22 16.78 -6.36 -25.33
C ASP A 22 18.20 -6.03 -24.86
N ASP A 23 18.86 -7.05 -24.30
CA ASP A 23 20.30 -7.13 -23.98
C ASP A 23 20.98 -5.81 -23.54
N ILE A 24 20.34 -5.06 -22.65
CA ILE A 24 21.00 -3.98 -21.93
C ILE A 24 21.92 -4.68 -20.94
N ASP A 25 23.15 -4.92 -21.37
CA ASP A 25 24.25 -5.24 -20.49
C ASP A 25 24.40 -4.07 -19.53
N SER A 26 23.91 -4.26 -18.31
CA SER A 26 24.03 -3.27 -17.26
C SER A 26 25.18 -3.74 -16.39
N ASP A 27 26.34 -3.09 -16.50
CA ASP A 27 27.51 -3.34 -15.65
C ASP A 27 27.16 -3.41 -14.15
N TYR A 28 26.12 -2.66 -13.74
CA TYR A 28 25.62 -2.64 -12.36
C TYR A 28 24.93 -3.92 -11.91
N CYS A 29 24.50 -4.75 -12.84
CA CYS A 29 23.75 -5.98 -12.60
C CYS A 29 24.57 -7.25 -12.83
N SER A 30 25.75 -7.17 -13.44
CA SER A 30 26.57 -8.33 -13.81
C SER A 30 26.93 -9.21 -12.60
N LYS A 31 27.16 -8.60 -11.42
CA LYS A 31 27.44 -9.34 -10.18
C LYS A 31 26.30 -10.28 -9.75
N PHE A 32 25.07 -10.01 -10.19
CA PHE A 32 23.90 -10.81 -9.83
C PHE A 32 23.68 -12.03 -10.72
N MET A 33 24.48 -12.20 -11.78
CA MET A 33 24.39 -13.41 -12.62
C MET A 33 24.64 -14.69 -11.80
N HIS A 34 25.54 -14.63 -10.82
CA HIS A 34 25.84 -15.77 -9.94
C HIS A 34 24.84 -15.90 -8.78
N GLU A 35 24.28 -14.78 -8.33
CA GLU A 35 23.33 -14.68 -7.22
C GLU A 35 21.94 -15.24 -7.57
N ASP A 36 21.65 -15.42 -8.87
CA ASP A 36 20.38 -15.98 -9.35
C ASP A 36 20.10 -17.39 -8.80
N THR A 37 21.16 -18.12 -8.41
CA THR A 37 21.02 -19.44 -7.77
C THR A 37 20.35 -19.36 -6.40
N GLU A 38 20.67 -18.35 -5.60
CA GLU A 38 20.13 -18.17 -4.24
C GLU A 38 18.89 -17.26 -4.22
N PHE A 39 18.87 -16.30 -5.15
CA PHE A 39 17.83 -15.30 -5.36
C PHE A 39 17.32 -15.36 -6.81
N PRO A 40 16.50 -16.36 -7.17
CA PRO A 40 16.02 -16.53 -8.54
C PRO A 40 15.41 -15.24 -9.10
N GLY A 41 15.86 -14.83 -10.28
CA GLY A 41 15.37 -13.63 -10.97
C GLY A 41 16.00 -12.31 -10.52
N ILE A 42 16.95 -12.29 -9.58
CA ILE A 42 17.62 -11.05 -9.12
C ILE A 42 18.34 -10.33 -10.25
N HIS A 43 18.99 -11.08 -11.14
CA HIS A 43 19.66 -10.48 -12.29
C HIS A 43 18.64 -9.80 -13.23
N ALA A 44 17.52 -10.46 -13.51
CA ALA A 44 16.46 -9.93 -14.35
C ALA A 44 15.79 -8.69 -13.74
N ILE A 45 15.44 -8.74 -12.44
CA ILE A 45 14.89 -7.59 -11.71
C ILE A 45 15.86 -6.42 -11.70
N CYS A 46 17.15 -6.67 -11.46
CA CYS A 46 18.17 -5.61 -11.49
C CYS A 46 18.19 -4.90 -12.84
N LYS A 47 18.21 -5.66 -13.95
CA LYS A 47 18.22 -5.06 -15.28
C LYS A 47 16.95 -4.22 -15.51
N LYS A 48 15.77 -4.71 -15.11
CA LYS A 48 14.49 -3.98 -15.24
C LYS A 48 14.50 -2.71 -14.42
N LEU A 49 15.00 -2.78 -13.19
CA LEU A 49 15.21 -1.63 -12.33
C LEU A 49 16.10 -0.56 -13.00
N VAL A 50 17.31 -0.94 -13.41
CA VAL A 50 18.25 0.03 -14.00
C VAL A 50 17.65 0.70 -15.23
N ARG A 51 16.98 -0.06 -16.09
CA ARG A 51 16.27 0.48 -17.25
C ARG A 51 15.15 1.44 -16.84
N ASN A 52 14.26 1.04 -15.94
CA ASN A 52 13.13 1.85 -15.50
C ASN A 52 13.61 3.17 -14.87
N LEU A 53 14.65 3.10 -14.04
CA LEU A 53 15.24 4.27 -13.40
C LEU A 53 15.89 5.21 -14.42
N LYS A 54 16.63 4.69 -15.42
CA LYS A 54 17.14 5.51 -16.54
C LYS A 54 16.02 6.22 -17.29
N ASN A 55 14.95 5.50 -17.64
CA ASN A 55 13.82 6.07 -18.36
C ASN A 55 13.12 7.17 -17.55
N ILE A 56 13.00 7.01 -16.23
CA ILE A 56 12.46 8.05 -15.35
C ILE A 56 13.37 9.29 -15.35
N LEU A 57 14.67 9.10 -15.08
CA LEU A 57 15.62 10.21 -14.94
C LEU A 57 15.78 11.02 -16.23
N SER A 58 15.68 10.36 -17.39
CA SER A 58 15.70 10.99 -18.71
C SER A 58 14.36 11.59 -19.16
N ASN A 59 13.25 11.28 -18.46
CA ASN A 59 11.86 11.57 -18.86
C ASN A 59 11.47 10.90 -20.20
N GLU A 60 11.84 9.62 -20.34
CA GLU A 60 11.61 8.75 -21.49
C GLU A 60 10.53 7.70 -21.25
N LEU A 61 9.84 7.73 -20.11
CA LEU A 61 8.65 6.91 -19.91
C LEU A 61 7.62 7.23 -20.99
N GLN A 62 7.13 6.19 -21.67
CA GLN A 62 6.03 6.30 -22.63
C GLN A 62 4.78 6.78 -21.89
N ASN A 63 4.61 6.29 -20.68
CA ASN A 63 3.53 6.62 -19.79
C ASN A 63 3.93 7.75 -18.82
N LYS A 64 3.46 8.97 -19.11
CA LYS A 64 3.64 10.16 -18.25
C LYS A 64 2.50 10.34 -17.23
N LEU A 65 1.89 9.24 -16.79
CA LEU A 65 0.66 9.30 -15.97
C LEU A 65 0.90 9.82 -14.55
N LEU A 66 2.12 9.74 -14.02
CA LEU A 66 2.43 10.12 -12.64
C LEU A 66 3.30 11.37 -12.55
N THR A 67 2.98 12.21 -11.57
CA THR A 67 3.83 13.32 -11.10
C THR A 67 5.05 12.85 -10.32
N ASP A 68 5.02 11.63 -9.77
CA ASP A 68 6.14 11.02 -9.02
C ASP A 68 6.34 9.55 -9.43
N PRO A 69 7.01 9.30 -10.55
CA PRO A 69 7.27 7.95 -11.04
C PRO A 69 8.32 7.20 -10.19
N CYS A 70 9.18 7.91 -9.46
CA CYS A 70 10.18 7.31 -8.56
C CYS A 70 9.51 6.58 -7.39
N TRP A 71 8.47 7.19 -6.82
CA TRP A 71 7.69 6.57 -5.75
C TRP A 71 6.97 5.31 -6.24
N TYR A 72 6.39 5.35 -7.44
CA TYR A 72 5.76 4.16 -8.03
C TYR A 72 6.76 3.06 -8.36
N LEU A 73 7.98 3.42 -8.76
CA LEU A 73 9.07 2.46 -8.95
C LEU A 73 9.42 1.74 -7.63
N ASN A 74 9.39 2.42 -6.48
CA ASN A 74 9.60 1.78 -5.17
C ASN A 74 8.52 0.72 -4.88
N TYR A 75 7.25 1.05 -5.12
CA TYR A 75 6.16 0.08 -5.04
C TYR A 75 6.40 -1.11 -5.97
N TRP A 76 6.72 -0.85 -7.24
CA TRP A 76 6.94 -1.89 -8.24
C TRP A 76 8.06 -2.86 -7.82
N ILE A 77 9.23 -2.35 -7.40
CA ILE A 77 10.32 -3.22 -6.92
C ILE A 77 9.85 -4.07 -5.74
N SER A 78 9.20 -3.43 -4.76
CA SER A 78 8.75 -4.12 -3.57
C SER A 78 7.79 -5.26 -3.91
N ASN A 79 6.86 -5.03 -4.83
CA ASN A 79 5.91 -6.04 -5.27
C ASN A 79 6.59 -7.18 -6.06
N GLU A 80 7.46 -6.87 -7.00
CA GLU A 80 8.19 -7.87 -7.80
C GLU A 80 9.08 -8.75 -6.92
N VAL A 81 9.85 -8.15 -6.01
CA VAL A 81 10.71 -8.89 -5.09
C VAL A 81 9.88 -9.75 -4.15
N PHE A 82 8.77 -9.22 -3.61
CA PHE A 82 7.88 -9.99 -2.76
C PHE A 82 7.35 -11.23 -3.47
N ASN A 83 6.89 -11.10 -4.72
CA ASN A 83 6.35 -12.23 -5.50
C ASN A 83 7.36 -13.36 -5.73
N ILE A 84 8.66 -13.05 -5.75
CA ILE A 84 9.72 -14.05 -5.94
C ILE A 84 10.07 -14.78 -4.63
N VAL A 85 10.25 -14.02 -3.55
CA VAL A 85 10.87 -14.56 -2.33
C VAL A 85 9.89 -14.80 -1.18
N SER A 86 8.63 -14.38 -1.32
CA SER A 86 7.60 -14.63 -0.30
C SER A 86 7.43 -16.13 -0.03
N PRO A 87 7.14 -16.53 1.23
CA PRO A 87 6.99 -15.70 2.43
C PRO A 87 8.32 -15.45 3.17
N ASN A 88 9.47 -15.67 2.54
CA ASN A 88 10.77 -15.53 3.19
C ASN A 88 11.18 -14.05 3.32
N TYR A 89 10.83 -13.48 4.47
CA TYR A 89 11.16 -12.12 4.85
C TYR A 89 12.67 -11.79 4.84
N ILE A 90 13.52 -12.72 5.26
CA ILE A 90 14.98 -12.49 5.26
C ILE A 90 15.45 -12.36 3.82
N LYS A 91 15.03 -13.27 2.93
CA LYS A 91 15.35 -13.18 1.51
C LYS A 91 14.81 -11.89 0.89
N TYR A 92 13.60 -11.47 1.23
CA TYR A 92 13.04 -10.19 0.78
C TYR A 92 13.95 -9.01 1.14
N LYS A 93 14.35 -8.92 2.42
CA LYS A 93 15.25 -7.86 2.88
C LYS A 93 16.59 -7.88 2.16
N THR A 94 17.19 -9.07 2.04
CA THR A 94 18.48 -9.23 1.36
C THR A 94 18.37 -8.80 -0.10
N PHE A 95 17.33 -9.24 -0.80
CA PHE A 95 17.10 -8.89 -2.20
C PHE A 95 16.92 -7.38 -2.39
N ILE A 96 16.07 -6.71 -1.60
CA ILE A 96 15.90 -5.25 -1.64
C ILE A 96 17.22 -4.52 -1.34
N SER A 97 17.99 -5.01 -0.36
CA SER A 97 19.29 -4.45 0.01
C SER A 97 20.31 -4.58 -1.14
N MET A 98 20.33 -5.71 -1.84
CA MET A 98 21.22 -5.94 -2.99
C MET A 98 20.93 -4.95 -4.13
N LEU A 99 19.65 -4.61 -4.37
CA LEU A 99 19.23 -3.65 -5.40
C LEU A 99 19.61 -2.18 -5.08
N ARG A 100 20.05 -1.87 -3.85
CA ARG A 100 20.50 -0.53 -3.44
C ARG A 100 21.66 -0.01 -4.29
N SER A 101 22.65 -0.86 -4.55
CA SER A 101 23.86 -0.46 -5.29
C SER A 101 23.55 -0.13 -6.76
N PRO A 102 22.83 -1.00 -7.52
CA PRO A 102 22.37 -0.67 -8.86
C PRO A 102 21.56 0.62 -8.95
N TRP A 103 20.64 0.82 -8.00
CA TRP A 103 19.84 2.04 -7.94
C TRP A 103 20.74 3.27 -7.77
N ARG A 104 21.58 3.29 -6.73
CA ARG A 104 22.47 4.43 -6.42
C ARG A 104 23.42 4.75 -7.57
N ASN A 105 24.05 3.73 -8.14
CA ASN A 105 25.00 3.91 -9.23
C ASN A 105 24.33 4.41 -10.52
N THR A 106 23.10 3.96 -10.79
CA THR A 106 22.30 4.47 -11.91
C THR A 106 21.91 5.94 -11.69
N TYR A 107 21.43 6.28 -10.49
CA TYR A 107 21.08 7.65 -10.12
C TYR A 107 22.28 8.60 -10.21
N ALA A 108 23.44 8.21 -9.65
CA ALA A 108 24.64 9.01 -9.63
C ALA A 108 25.28 9.24 -11.01
N LYS A 109 25.24 8.23 -11.90
CA LYS A 109 25.81 8.33 -13.26
C LYS A 109 24.89 9.06 -14.24
N SER A 110 23.60 9.22 -13.92
CA SER A 110 22.68 9.93 -14.79
C SER A 110 23.10 11.40 -14.91
N THR A 111 23.47 11.81 -16.12
CA THR A 111 23.83 13.21 -16.44
C THR A 111 22.63 14.14 -16.43
N VAL A 112 21.42 13.56 -16.49
CA VAL A 112 20.13 14.24 -16.44
C VAL A 112 19.40 13.72 -15.21
N GLN A 113 19.16 14.60 -14.23
CA GLN A 113 18.37 14.31 -13.03
C GLN A 113 17.13 15.20 -13.05
N LYS A 114 16.23 14.97 -14.02
CA LYS A 114 14.96 15.71 -14.11
C LYS A 114 14.02 15.38 -12.94
N GLU A 115 14.21 14.22 -12.32
CA GLU A 115 13.43 13.71 -11.20
C GLU A 115 14.33 13.28 -10.05
N ASN A 116 13.93 13.56 -8.82
CA ASN A 116 14.64 13.09 -7.62
C ASN A 116 14.23 11.65 -7.29
N CYS A 117 14.88 10.69 -7.94
CA CYS A 117 14.79 9.27 -7.56
C CYS A 117 15.91 8.85 -6.62
N SER A 118 16.31 9.66 -5.63
CA SER A 118 17.29 9.20 -4.65
C SER A 118 16.78 7.94 -3.91
N TYR A 119 17.67 6.96 -3.72
CA TYR A 119 17.27 5.70 -3.09
C TYR A 119 16.87 5.92 -1.63
N SER A 120 15.58 5.76 -1.33
CA SER A 120 15.10 5.72 0.05
C SER A 120 15.24 4.29 0.58
N SER A 121 16.09 4.09 1.58
CA SER A 121 16.48 2.77 2.09
C SER A 121 15.42 2.04 2.90
N ASN A 122 14.22 2.61 3.05
CA ASN A 122 13.25 2.14 4.04
C ASN A 122 11.83 2.10 3.47
N ILE A 123 11.61 1.35 2.38
CA ILE A 123 10.27 1.16 1.82
C ILE A 123 9.29 0.72 2.93
N PHE A 124 9.70 -0.15 3.86
CA PHE A 124 8.94 -0.51 5.07
C PHE A 124 9.82 -0.68 6.31
N SER A 125 9.30 -0.29 7.48
CA SER A 125 9.95 -0.42 8.80
C SER A 125 9.61 -1.76 9.45
N VAL A 126 8.38 -2.27 9.25
CA VAL A 126 7.94 -3.57 9.76
C VAL A 126 7.49 -4.44 8.58
N LEU A 127 8.32 -5.41 8.25
CA LEU A 127 8.29 -6.15 6.99
C LEU A 127 7.60 -7.52 7.10
N LYS A 128 6.79 -7.74 8.15
CA LYS A 128 5.98 -8.96 8.28
C LYS A 128 4.72 -8.96 7.39
N ASN A 129 4.27 -7.78 6.94
CA ASN A 129 3.03 -7.59 6.18
C ASN A 129 3.29 -6.92 4.81
N ILE A 130 4.35 -7.33 4.11
CA ILE A 130 4.79 -6.69 2.86
C ILE A 130 3.68 -6.72 1.79
N ASP A 131 2.93 -7.82 1.67
CA ASP A 131 1.78 -7.93 0.76
C ASP A 131 0.72 -6.89 1.04
N GLN A 132 0.32 -6.74 2.30
CA GLN A 132 -0.67 -5.77 2.74
C GLN A 132 -0.20 -4.35 2.43
N PHE A 133 1.07 -4.04 2.71
CA PHE A 133 1.60 -2.73 2.38
C PHE A 133 1.75 -2.48 0.88
N ASN A 134 2.12 -3.48 0.08
CA ASN A 134 2.11 -3.35 -1.38
C ASN A 134 0.71 -3.06 -1.89
N ASN A 135 -0.33 -3.70 -1.33
CA ASN A 135 -1.71 -3.40 -1.67
C ASN A 135 -2.10 -1.96 -1.30
N ILE A 136 -1.64 -1.46 -0.15
CA ILE A 136 -1.82 -0.06 0.27
C ILE A 136 -1.13 0.90 -0.69
N PHE A 137 0.12 0.65 -1.06
CA PHE A 137 0.85 1.51 -2.00
C PHE A 137 0.17 1.52 -3.37
N ASN A 138 -0.22 0.35 -3.87
CA ASN A 138 -0.98 0.26 -5.12
C ASN A 138 -2.27 1.10 -5.06
N PHE A 139 -3.04 0.97 -3.97
CA PHE A 139 -4.22 1.79 -3.72
C PHE A 139 -3.88 3.28 -3.82
N VAL A 140 -2.89 3.72 -3.03
CA VAL A 140 -2.55 5.13 -2.85
C VAL A 140 -2.07 5.75 -4.16
N HIS A 141 -1.22 5.04 -4.91
CA HIS A 141 -0.74 5.50 -6.19
C HIS A 141 -1.87 5.70 -7.19
N ASN A 142 -2.79 4.74 -7.29
CA ASN A 142 -3.90 4.89 -8.21
C ASN A 142 -4.92 5.94 -7.73
N PHE A 143 -5.12 6.10 -6.42
CA PHE A 143 -5.94 7.19 -5.88
C PHE A 143 -5.37 8.54 -6.33
N LYS A 144 -4.06 8.75 -6.09
CA LYS A 144 -3.35 9.97 -6.47
C LYS A 144 -3.46 10.22 -7.97
N PHE A 145 -3.27 9.18 -8.79
CA PHE A 145 -3.45 9.30 -10.24
C PHE A 145 -4.84 9.85 -10.61
N VAL A 146 -5.90 9.30 -10.04
CA VAL A 146 -7.26 9.76 -10.35
C VAL A 146 -7.50 11.17 -9.80
N GLU A 147 -7.05 11.47 -8.58
CA GLU A 147 -7.14 12.79 -7.94
C GLU A 147 -6.47 13.88 -8.81
N GLU A 148 -5.27 13.64 -9.31
CA GLU A 148 -4.52 14.61 -10.13
C GLU A 148 -5.08 14.78 -11.54
N ASN A 149 -5.85 13.80 -12.02
CA ASN A 149 -6.38 13.81 -13.38
C ASN A 149 -7.85 14.24 -13.48
N LEU A 150 -8.50 14.61 -12.37
CA LEU A 150 -9.94 14.92 -12.31
C LEU A 150 -10.42 15.85 -13.44
N GLU A 151 -9.70 16.94 -13.70
CA GLU A 151 -10.07 17.94 -14.71
C GLU A 151 -9.91 17.46 -16.16
N PHE A 152 -9.07 16.44 -16.38
CA PHE A 152 -8.80 15.87 -17.71
C PHE A 152 -9.71 14.67 -18.02
N ILE A 153 -10.54 14.25 -17.07
CA ILE A 153 -11.48 13.14 -17.26
C ILE A 153 -12.61 13.62 -18.15
N LYS A 154 -12.62 13.08 -19.37
CA LYS A 154 -13.71 13.32 -20.31
C LYS A 154 -15.00 12.64 -19.85
N GLN A 155 -16.13 13.27 -20.17
CA GLN A 155 -17.45 12.80 -19.75
C GLN A 155 -17.72 11.35 -20.17
N GLU A 156 -17.30 10.94 -21.38
CA GLU A 156 -17.49 9.57 -21.87
C GLU A 156 -16.71 8.51 -21.07
N ASN A 157 -15.66 8.91 -20.36
CA ASN A 157 -14.85 8.01 -19.54
C ASN A 157 -15.26 8.04 -18.06
N LYS A 158 -16.12 8.99 -17.66
CA LYS A 158 -16.46 9.26 -16.26
C LYS A 158 -17.02 8.03 -15.56
N GLU A 159 -17.86 7.25 -16.24
CA GLU A 159 -18.39 5.99 -15.71
C GLU A 159 -17.28 4.99 -15.36
N SER A 160 -16.27 4.83 -16.22
CA SER A 160 -15.13 3.94 -15.97
C SER A 160 -14.34 4.36 -14.74
N TYR A 161 -14.11 5.67 -14.56
CA TYR A 161 -13.45 6.20 -13.36
C TYR A 161 -14.30 6.02 -12.10
N CYS A 162 -15.61 6.23 -12.18
CA CYS A 162 -16.52 6.00 -11.06
C CYS A 162 -16.56 4.54 -10.63
N ASN A 163 -16.63 3.61 -11.59
CA ASN A 163 -16.56 2.18 -11.33
C ASN A 163 -15.20 1.79 -10.74
N TYR A 164 -14.13 2.39 -11.26
CA TYR A 164 -12.79 2.20 -10.74
C TYR A 164 -12.67 2.65 -9.27
N VAL A 165 -13.00 3.91 -8.96
CA VAL A 165 -12.90 4.47 -7.60
C VAL A 165 -13.79 3.73 -6.61
N SER A 166 -15.01 3.36 -7.00
CA SER A 166 -15.90 2.59 -6.13
C SER A 166 -15.37 1.18 -5.81
N SER A 167 -14.56 0.58 -6.69
CA SER A 167 -13.90 -0.70 -6.41
C SER A 167 -12.90 -0.66 -5.23
N PHE A 168 -12.56 0.54 -4.76
CA PHE A 168 -11.68 0.76 -3.60
C PHE A 168 -12.42 0.96 -2.29
N PHE A 169 -13.75 1.06 -2.28
CA PHE A 169 -14.50 1.35 -1.05
C PHE A 169 -14.22 0.32 0.06
N GLN A 170 -14.29 -0.97 -0.26
CA GLN A 170 -13.98 -2.03 0.70
C GLN A 170 -12.49 -2.10 1.05
N LYS A 171 -11.62 -1.90 0.05
CA LYS A 171 -10.16 -1.92 0.24
C LYS A 171 -9.66 -0.78 1.12
N TYR A 172 -10.37 0.35 1.13
CA TYR A 172 -10.05 1.48 1.98
C TYR A 172 -10.29 1.16 3.45
N ASP A 173 -11.39 0.50 3.79
CA ASP A 173 -11.67 0.09 5.17
C ASP A 173 -10.60 -0.90 5.67
N GLU A 174 -10.18 -1.84 4.81
CA GLU A 174 -9.06 -2.76 5.07
C GLU A 174 -7.74 -2.00 5.26
N PHE A 175 -7.42 -1.05 4.37
CA PHE A 175 -6.24 -0.19 4.46
C PHE A 175 -6.18 0.56 5.80
N ILE A 176 -7.27 1.22 6.20
CA ILE A 176 -7.33 1.95 7.48
C ILE A 176 -7.13 0.98 8.66
N SER A 177 -7.72 -0.22 8.60
CA SER A 177 -7.54 -1.24 9.63
C SER A 177 -6.06 -1.68 9.74
N ILE A 178 -5.39 -1.92 8.61
CA ILE A 178 -3.97 -2.29 8.58
C ILE A 178 -3.11 -1.18 9.20
N CYS A 179 -3.32 0.08 8.81
CA CYS A 179 -2.57 1.21 9.39
C CYS A 179 -2.79 1.35 10.89
N THR A 180 -4.03 1.16 11.34
CA THR A 180 -4.36 1.25 12.77
C THR A 180 -3.68 0.13 13.56
N ALA A 181 -3.70 -1.10 13.04
CA ALA A 181 -3.05 -2.26 13.66
C ALA A 181 -1.52 -2.11 13.73
N ASP A 182 -0.93 -1.40 12.78
CA ASP A 182 0.49 -1.06 12.71
C ASP A 182 0.87 0.18 13.53
N ASN A 183 -0.07 0.75 14.32
CA ASN A 183 0.10 2.03 15.02
C ASN A 183 0.62 3.16 14.11
N TYR A 184 0.30 3.08 12.82
CA TYR A 184 0.76 3.97 11.76
C TYR A 184 2.28 3.98 11.51
N ASP A 185 3.07 3.05 12.04
CA ASP A 185 4.54 3.05 11.89
C ASP A 185 5.00 3.08 10.43
N ASN A 186 4.38 2.26 9.57
CA ASN A 186 4.66 2.25 8.14
C ASN A 186 3.76 3.23 7.38
N CYS A 187 2.51 3.43 7.81
CA CYS A 187 1.58 4.32 7.13
C CYS A 187 1.95 5.80 7.27
N ASN A 188 2.72 6.18 8.28
CA ASN A 188 3.31 7.52 8.42
C ASN A 188 4.35 7.84 7.35
N LYS A 189 4.78 6.85 6.56
CA LYS A 189 5.67 7.06 5.40
C LYS A 189 4.91 7.46 4.14
N LEU A 190 3.58 7.43 4.16
CA LEU A 190 2.76 7.93 3.06
C LEU A 190 2.83 9.45 3.00
N LEU A 191 2.57 10.01 1.82
CA LEU A 191 2.65 11.46 1.57
C LEU A 191 1.56 12.26 2.32
N LYS A 192 0.39 11.65 2.51
CA LYS A 192 -0.75 12.20 3.25
C LYS A 192 -1.16 11.20 4.34
N HIS A 193 -1.97 11.66 5.29
CA HIS A 193 -2.50 10.75 6.30
C HIS A 193 -3.41 9.70 5.64
N PRO A 194 -3.45 8.43 6.09
CA PRO A 194 -4.27 7.38 5.46
C PRO A 194 -5.73 7.76 5.22
N ARG A 195 -6.30 8.58 6.12
CA ARG A 195 -7.69 9.04 6.00
C ARG A 195 -7.93 9.95 4.78
N ASP A 196 -6.89 10.64 4.30
CA ASP A 196 -6.99 11.58 3.18
C ASP A 196 -7.14 10.85 1.84
N TYR A 197 -6.81 9.56 1.79
CA TYR A 197 -6.98 8.72 0.61
C TYR A 197 -8.37 8.03 0.56
N ASN A 198 -9.42 8.72 1.03
CA ASN A 198 -10.76 8.15 1.09
C ASN A 198 -11.41 8.10 -0.31
N PRO A 199 -11.66 6.91 -0.88
CA PRO A 199 -12.19 6.79 -2.24
C PRO A 199 -13.62 7.32 -2.36
N ARG A 200 -14.38 7.41 -1.26
CA ARG A 200 -15.74 7.99 -1.27
C ARG A 200 -15.70 9.49 -1.54
N ILE A 201 -14.73 10.20 -0.96
CA ILE A 201 -14.51 11.63 -1.24
C ILE A 201 -14.18 11.82 -2.73
N LEU A 202 -13.28 11.00 -3.26
CA LEU A 202 -12.91 11.06 -4.68
C LEU A 202 -14.09 10.72 -5.61
N TYR A 203 -14.96 9.79 -5.19
CA TYR A 203 -16.19 9.43 -5.92
C TYR A 203 -17.20 10.59 -5.97
N GLU A 204 -17.32 11.34 -4.88
CA GLU A 204 -18.13 12.57 -4.81
C GLU A 204 -17.54 13.70 -5.66
N GLN A 205 -16.22 13.90 -5.60
CA GLN A 205 -15.51 14.88 -6.45
C GLN A 205 -15.67 14.57 -7.94
N LEU A 206 -15.64 13.28 -8.30
CA LEU A 206 -15.96 12.79 -9.64
C LEU A 206 -17.44 12.94 -9.99
N LYS A 207 -18.31 13.38 -9.08
CA LYS A 207 -19.75 13.54 -9.31
C LYS A 207 -20.39 12.29 -9.89
N CYS A 208 -20.03 11.13 -9.33
CA CYS A 208 -20.47 9.84 -9.85
C CYS A 208 -21.96 9.54 -9.60
N ASN A 209 -22.59 10.21 -8.63
CA ASN A 209 -24.02 10.07 -8.37
C ASN A 209 -24.88 10.67 -9.49
N GLU A 210 -24.46 11.79 -10.09
CA GLU A 210 -25.16 12.45 -11.21
C GLU A 210 -25.25 11.55 -12.46
N LEU A 211 -24.35 10.57 -12.61
CA LEU A 211 -24.39 9.60 -13.70
C LEU A 211 -25.47 8.52 -13.51
N LYS A 212 -25.82 8.21 -12.25
CA LYS A 212 -26.88 7.23 -11.95
C LYS A 212 -28.25 7.85 -12.16
N GLU A 213 -28.41 9.12 -11.77
CA GLU A 213 -29.65 9.88 -11.94
C GLU A 213 -29.96 10.13 -13.41
N SER A 214 -28.98 10.56 -14.21
CA SER A 214 -29.18 10.74 -15.67
C SER A 214 -29.57 9.45 -16.40
N LYS A 215 -29.03 8.29 -15.98
CA LYS A 215 -29.44 6.99 -16.53
C LYS A 215 -30.85 6.58 -16.09
N ALA A 216 -31.25 6.90 -14.86
CA ALA A 216 -32.59 6.61 -14.36
C ALA A 216 -33.66 7.46 -15.06
N GLU A 217 -33.37 8.74 -15.32
CA GLU A 217 -34.27 9.66 -16.03
C GLU A 217 -34.44 9.30 -17.52
N LEU A 218 -33.37 8.86 -18.20
CA LEU A 218 -33.46 8.38 -19.59
C LEU A 218 -34.23 7.05 -19.75
N SER A 219 -34.42 6.31 -18.65
CA SER A 219 -35.18 5.06 -18.62
C SER A 219 -36.65 5.21 -18.19
N ALA A 220 -37.08 6.42 -17.83
CA ALA A 220 -38.48 6.72 -17.56
C ALA A 220 -39.14 7.19 -18.87
N ASP A 221 -39.72 6.26 -19.62
CA ASP A 221 -40.54 6.58 -20.78
C ASP A 221 -41.78 7.42 -20.35
N PRO A 222 -42.26 8.36 -21.17
CA PRO A 222 -43.45 9.14 -20.85
C PRO A 222 -44.68 8.22 -20.86
N ILE A 223 -45.42 8.21 -19.75
CA ILE A 223 -46.78 7.65 -19.73
C ILE A 223 -47.61 8.50 -20.70
N LEU A 224 -47.87 7.96 -21.89
CA LEU A 224 -48.94 8.43 -22.76
C LEU A 224 -50.25 8.01 -22.11
N ASP A 225 -50.90 8.99 -21.49
CA ASP A 225 -52.28 8.95 -21.07
C ASP A 225 -53.15 8.82 -22.33
N ASP A 226 -53.69 7.63 -22.56
CA ASP A 226 -54.81 7.44 -23.48
C ASP A 226 -55.98 6.86 -22.69
N SER A 227 -56.91 7.77 -22.41
CA SER A 227 -58.22 7.49 -21.87
C SER A 227 -59.04 6.75 -22.93
N ASP A 228 -59.35 5.47 -22.71
CA ASP A 228 -60.65 4.98 -23.17
C ASP A 228 -61.26 3.83 -22.35
N ASN A 229 -62.56 3.93 -22.18
CA ASN A 229 -63.41 3.12 -21.30
C ASN A 229 -63.78 1.76 -21.92
N HIS A 230 -63.64 0.66 -21.16
CA HIS A 230 -64.74 -0.27 -20.82
C HIS A 230 -64.25 -1.41 -19.87
N PRO A 231 -65.11 -1.97 -18.98
CA PRO A 231 -64.72 -2.88 -17.92
C PRO A 231 -65.00 -4.35 -18.26
N LYS A 232 -64.14 -5.27 -17.79
CA LYS A 232 -64.51 -6.67 -17.50
C LYS A 232 -63.66 -7.24 -16.36
N ASP A 233 -64.34 -7.47 -15.23
CA ASP A 233 -64.32 -8.63 -14.34
C ASP A 233 -63.03 -9.47 -14.20
N GLY A 234 -62.60 -9.69 -12.95
CA GLY A 234 -61.83 -10.89 -12.61
C GLY A 234 -60.89 -10.78 -11.42
N GLU A 235 -61.37 -11.27 -10.27
CA GLU A 235 -60.61 -11.88 -9.16
C GLU A 235 -59.73 -11.01 -8.23
N LEU A 236 -60.31 -10.77 -7.06
CA LEU A 236 -59.64 -10.65 -5.77
C LEU A 236 -58.93 -11.98 -5.43
N SER A 237 -57.64 -11.93 -5.10
CA SER A 237 -56.94 -13.00 -4.35
C SER A 237 -55.98 -12.31 -3.39
N GLU A 238 -56.43 -12.04 -2.17
CA GLU A 238 -56.16 -12.84 -0.97
C GLU A 238 -54.84 -12.43 -0.28
N ASN A 239 -55.02 -11.63 0.77
CA ASN A 239 -54.06 -11.47 1.86
C ASN A 239 -53.84 -12.82 2.54
N ASN A 240 -52.58 -13.17 2.84
CA ASN A 240 -52.31 -14.05 3.97
C ASN A 240 -51.16 -13.53 4.82
N SER A 241 -51.55 -13.16 6.04
CA SER A 241 -50.75 -12.80 7.20
C SER A 241 -49.97 -14.02 7.70
N PHE A 242 -48.64 -13.91 7.80
CA PHE A 242 -47.82 -14.89 8.52
C PHE A 242 -47.60 -14.41 9.96
N HIS A 243 -48.46 -14.86 10.87
CA HIS A 243 -48.17 -14.85 12.30
C HIS A 243 -47.19 -15.97 12.65
N ILE A 244 -45.92 -15.64 12.84
CA ILE A 244 -44.92 -16.55 13.41
C ILE A 244 -44.74 -16.18 14.89
N LEU A 245 -45.20 -17.05 15.78
CA LEU A 245 -44.93 -16.99 17.23
C LEU A 245 -43.44 -17.24 17.49
N PRO A 246 -42.75 -16.43 18.32
CA PRO A 246 -41.38 -16.71 18.70
C PRO A 246 -41.35 -17.66 19.90
N ILE A 247 -41.01 -18.93 19.68
CA ILE A 247 -40.55 -19.82 20.75
C ILE A 247 -39.06 -19.55 20.97
N PHE A 248 -38.75 -18.59 21.82
CA PHE A 248 -37.45 -18.49 22.46
C PHE A 248 -37.71 -18.35 23.96
N PHE A 249 -37.22 -19.28 24.79
CA PHE A 249 -36.71 -19.04 26.15
C PHE A 249 -36.43 -20.36 26.89
N SER A 250 -35.47 -21.18 26.41
CA SER A 250 -34.92 -22.26 27.26
C SER A 250 -33.44 -22.61 27.04
N LEU A 251 -32.72 -21.96 26.12
CA LEU A 251 -31.31 -22.28 25.85
C LEU A 251 -30.30 -21.18 26.21
N PHE A 252 -30.75 -19.95 26.49
CA PHE A 252 -29.83 -18.85 26.83
C PHE A 252 -29.46 -18.78 28.33
N GLY A 253 -30.23 -19.43 29.21
CA GLY A 253 -29.93 -19.44 30.65
C GLY A 253 -28.69 -20.25 31.04
N ALA A 254 -28.37 -21.30 30.28
CA ALA A 254 -27.25 -22.20 30.59
C ALA A 254 -25.88 -21.66 30.14
N LEU A 255 -25.83 -20.77 29.12
CA LEU A 255 -24.58 -20.25 28.56
C LEU A 255 -24.01 -19.04 29.32
N LEU A 256 -24.80 -18.37 30.17
CA LEU A 256 -24.35 -17.19 30.90
C LEU A 256 -23.59 -17.52 32.20
N VAL A 257 -23.82 -18.69 32.79
CA VAL A 257 -23.16 -19.14 34.03
C VAL A 257 -21.62 -19.23 33.89
N PRO A 258 -21.04 -19.85 32.84
CA PRO A 258 -19.58 -19.91 32.70
C PRO A 258 -18.92 -18.55 32.43
N LEU A 259 -19.63 -17.58 31.85
CA LEU A 259 -19.10 -16.23 31.59
C LEU A 259 -18.90 -15.43 32.89
N LEU A 260 -19.78 -15.62 33.88
CA LEU A 260 -19.65 -14.96 35.18
C LEU A 260 -18.53 -15.58 36.03
N THR A 261 -18.32 -16.89 35.97
CA THR A 261 -17.25 -17.57 36.73
C THR A 261 -15.87 -17.41 36.09
N TYR A 262 -15.78 -17.21 34.77
CA TYR A 262 -14.50 -16.90 34.10
C TYR A 262 -13.87 -15.62 34.64
N LYS A 263 -14.68 -14.62 35.01
CA LYS A 263 -14.21 -13.35 35.57
C LYS A 263 -13.76 -13.45 37.05
N LEU A 264 -14.09 -14.55 37.74
CA LEU A 264 -13.83 -14.74 39.17
C LEU A 264 -12.76 -15.79 39.49
N THR A 265 -12.16 -16.42 38.48
CA THR A 265 -11.07 -17.39 38.68
C THR A 265 -9.72 -16.75 38.33
N PRO A 266 -8.72 -16.68 39.22
CA PRO A 266 -7.47 -15.94 38.99
C PRO A 266 -6.47 -16.73 38.12
N VAL A 267 -6.93 -17.39 37.06
CA VAL A 267 -6.08 -18.23 36.19
C VAL A 267 -5.30 -17.39 35.17
N GLY A 268 -5.80 -16.19 34.82
CA GLY A 268 -5.14 -15.29 33.86
C GLY A 268 -3.77 -14.78 34.33
N SER A 269 -3.58 -14.55 35.64
CA SER A 269 -2.29 -14.08 36.19
C SER A 269 -1.22 -15.18 36.18
N PHE A 270 -1.63 -16.44 36.30
CA PHE A 270 -0.69 -17.57 36.41
C PHE A 270 -0.08 -17.97 35.06
N LEU A 271 -0.82 -17.82 33.96
CA LEU A 271 -0.33 -18.12 32.60
C LEU A 271 0.67 -17.07 32.11
N ASN A 272 0.47 -15.79 32.44
CA ASN A 272 1.38 -14.72 32.01
C ASN A 272 2.78 -14.84 32.67
N LYS A 273 2.84 -15.31 33.92
CA LYS A 273 4.08 -15.46 34.69
C LYS A 273 4.95 -16.66 34.24
N ARG A 274 4.36 -17.66 33.58
CA ARG A 274 5.08 -18.87 33.13
C ARG A 274 5.60 -18.78 31.70
N ILE A 275 5.03 -17.88 30.88
CA ILE A 275 5.43 -17.68 29.48
C ILE A 275 6.53 -16.62 29.35
N PHE A 276 6.51 -15.55 30.14
CA PHE A 276 7.45 -14.42 29.99
C PHE A 276 8.74 -14.49 30.83
N ASN A 277 9.00 -15.58 31.56
CA ASN A 277 10.16 -15.67 32.47
C ASN A 277 11.24 -16.67 32.01
N LYS A 278 11.48 -16.77 30.70
CA LYS A 278 12.70 -17.37 30.14
C LYS A 278 13.46 -16.35 29.28
N ARG A 279 14.39 -15.66 29.94
CA ARG A 279 15.70 -15.16 29.46
C ARG A 279 15.77 -14.72 27.98
N ILE A 280 15.67 -13.42 27.74
CA ILE A 280 16.41 -12.75 26.66
C ILE A 280 17.52 -11.96 27.34
N GLN A 281 18.69 -12.59 27.44
CA GLN A 281 19.93 -11.92 27.78
C GLN A 281 21.04 -12.66 27.02
N GLU A 282 21.09 -12.43 25.71
CA GLU A 282 22.22 -12.81 24.86
C GLU A 282 22.61 -11.60 23.98
N ASN A 283 23.71 -10.96 24.40
CA ASN A 283 24.70 -10.17 23.67
C ASN A 283 24.31 -9.54 22.32
N ILE A 284 23.92 -8.26 22.37
CA ILE A 284 24.06 -7.32 21.25
C ILE A 284 25.29 -6.45 21.55
N TYR A 285 26.48 -7.03 21.42
CA TYR A 285 27.74 -6.29 21.37
C TYR A 285 28.78 -7.17 20.67
N GLY A 286 28.81 -7.11 19.34
CA GLY A 286 29.73 -7.91 18.54
C GLY A 286 29.37 -7.88 17.07
N GLU A 287 29.66 -6.76 16.41
CA GLU A 287 29.98 -6.56 14.98
C GLU A 287 29.45 -5.21 14.48
N MET A 288 30.07 -4.14 14.99
CA MET A 288 30.08 -2.87 14.28
C MET A 288 31.47 -2.24 14.45
N ASN A 289 32.49 -2.96 13.99
CA ASN A 289 33.84 -2.43 13.78
C ASN A 289 34.31 -3.01 12.45
N ASN A 290 34.04 -2.29 11.37
CA ASN A 290 34.78 -2.26 10.11
C ASN A 290 34.19 -1.11 9.29
N ILE A 291 34.42 0.11 9.78
CA ILE A 291 34.37 1.31 8.94
C ILE A 291 35.83 1.70 8.79
N ASP A 292 36.37 1.46 7.59
CA ASP A 292 37.61 2.05 7.12
C ASP A 292 37.46 3.58 7.21
N LEU A 293 38.15 4.16 8.19
CA LEU A 293 38.34 5.60 8.30
C LEU A 293 39.61 5.94 7.52
N GLU A 294 39.40 6.34 6.27
CA GLU A 294 40.44 6.95 5.45
C GLU A 294 40.61 8.42 5.87
N ASP A 295 41.72 8.63 6.56
CA ASP A 295 42.50 9.85 6.82
C ASP A 295 41.98 11.19 6.25
N ILE A 296 41.56 12.08 7.16
CA ILE A 296 41.77 13.53 7.00
C ILE A 296 42.34 14.07 8.31
N SER A 297 43.67 13.96 8.43
CA SER A 297 44.51 14.77 9.30
C SER A 297 44.19 16.28 9.15
N GLU A 298 43.67 16.91 10.20
CA GLU A 298 44.07 18.27 10.60
C GLU A 298 43.87 18.42 12.11
N GLY A 299 44.99 18.57 12.83
CA GLY A 299 45.03 18.56 14.28
C GLY A 299 44.63 19.89 14.91
N VAL A 300 43.80 19.82 15.96
CA VAL A 300 43.83 20.78 17.07
C VAL A 300 43.69 19.98 18.36
N ASN A 301 44.76 20.00 19.15
CA ASN A 301 44.88 19.32 20.43
C ASN A 301 44.16 20.18 21.50
N ILE A 302 43.01 19.70 22.01
CA ILE A 302 42.32 20.33 23.14
C ILE A 302 42.17 19.27 24.24
N ASN A 303 42.97 19.44 25.30
CA ASN A 303 42.88 18.66 26.54
C ASN A 303 41.48 18.81 27.16
N LEU A 304 40.76 17.71 27.30
CA LEU A 304 39.53 17.62 28.11
C LEU A 304 39.87 16.88 29.41
N ASP A 305 40.51 17.61 30.33
CA ASP A 305 40.61 17.18 31.73
C ASP A 305 39.40 17.73 32.50
N ASN A 306 38.58 16.80 32.98
CA ASN A 306 37.72 16.87 34.17
C ASN A 306 36.93 18.17 34.45
N ASP A 307 35.68 18.22 33.98
CA ASP A 307 34.64 18.99 34.67
C ASP A 307 33.33 18.19 34.75
N PRO A 308 32.72 18.01 35.95
CA PRO A 308 31.45 17.31 36.09
C PRO A 308 30.28 18.22 35.69
N PHE A 309 29.52 17.81 34.67
CA PHE A 309 28.31 18.51 34.23
C PHE A 309 27.20 18.42 35.31
N HIS A 310 26.86 19.56 35.92
CA HIS A 310 25.70 19.69 36.78
C HIS A 310 24.46 20.06 35.95
N ILE A 311 23.50 19.15 35.85
CA ILE A 311 22.17 19.40 35.29
C ILE A 311 21.20 19.59 36.47
N THR A 312 20.59 20.77 36.58
CA THR A 312 19.48 21.02 37.51
C THR A 312 18.16 21.02 36.75
N TYR A 313 17.17 20.29 37.27
CA TYR A 313 15.78 20.36 36.83
C TYR A 313 15.08 21.51 37.58
N GLN A 314 14.43 22.42 36.84
CA GLN A 314 13.40 23.28 37.41
C GLN A 314 12.03 22.64 37.16
N GLN A 315 11.33 22.33 38.25
CA GLN A 315 9.87 22.19 38.27
C GLN A 315 9.28 23.53 38.70
N VAL A 316 8.51 24.19 37.83
CA VAL A 316 7.13 24.69 38.07
C VAL A 316 6.42 24.75 36.73
#